data_AF-A0A920CH60-F1
#
_entry.id   AF-A0A920CH60-F1
#
_cell.length_a   1.000
_cell.length_b   1.000
_cell.length_c   1.000
_cell.angle_alpha   90.00
_cell.angle_beta   90.00
_cell.angle_gamma   90.00
#
_symmetry.space_group_name_H-M   'P 1'
#
loop_
_entity.id
_entity.type
_entity.pdbx_description
1 polymer ?
#
loop_
_entity_poly.entity_id
_entity_poly.type
_entity_poly.pdbx_seq_one_letter_code
_entity_poly.pdbx_strand_id
1 'polypeptide(L)'
;MNFIENVVRAYRKRSLLSIASLFGVVLAAVTVIWFQEIRVSNLDDFFAIIQQDDQRKKLILTAMLNLLAVGYLGANSIFWIKAVFTNNKSEYGYSYYRYDYQDVLTERIVYLLMSVIFGILTYVFLSFLLNKLSGIIWLIVLGVFFVIGNSNSNKN
;
A
#
# COMPACT_ATOMS: atom_id res chain seq x y z
N MET A 1 28.13 7.29 -19.86
CA MET A 1 26.85 6.56 -19.89
C MET A 1 25.75 7.58 -19.71
N ASN A 2 24.64 7.53 -20.47
CA ASN A 2 23.61 8.57 -20.34
C ASN A 2 22.72 8.29 -19.11
N PHE A 3 22.09 9.34 -18.56
CA PHE A 3 21.24 9.23 -17.36
C PHE A 3 20.11 8.19 -17.51
N ILE A 4 19.52 8.09 -18.70
CA ILE A 4 18.42 7.16 -19.00
C ILE A 4 18.87 5.70 -18.90
N GLU A 5 20.06 5.38 -19.42
CA GLU A 5 20.64 4.04 -19.33
C GLU A 5 20.87 3.61 -17.88
N ASN A 6 21.26 4.55 -17.01
CA ASN A 6 21.45 4.32 -15.59
C ASN A 6 20.11 4.07 -14.86
N VAL A 7 19.06 4.80 -15.22
CA VAL A 7 17.70 4.57 -14.70
C VAL A 7 17.16 3.21 -15.14
N VAL A 8 17.28 2.87 -16.43
CA VAL A 8 16.83 1.58 -16.96
C VAL A 8 17.58 0.42 -16.30
N ARG A 9 18.88 0.59 -16.03
CA ARG A 9 19.69 -0.39 -15.30
C ARG A 9 19.18 -0.58 -13.87
N ALA A 10 18.81 0.49 -13.16
CA ALA A 10 18.24 0.41 -11.81
C ALA A 10 17.00 -0.50 -11.77
N TYR A 11 16.09 -0.32 -12.73
CA TYR A 11 14.88 -1.17 -12.83
C TYR A 11 15.22 -2.61 -13.23
N ARG A 12 16.17 -2.83 -14.15
CA ARG A 12 16.58 -4.18 -14.56
C ARG A 12 17.18 -4.99 -13.41
N LYS A 13 17.96 -4.36 -12.53
CA LYS A 13 18.56 -5.02 -11.35
C LYS A 13 17.54 -5.53 -10.35
N ARG A 14 16.40 -4.85 -10.25
CA ARG A 14 15.28 -5.23 -9.37
C ARG A 14 14.04 -5.48 -10.23
N SER A 15 14.18 -6.31 -11.26
CA SER A 15 13.12 -6.60 -12.24
C SER A 15 11.85 -7.14 -11.58
N LEU A 16 11.98 -8.04 -10.60
CA LEU A 16 10.84 -8.56 -9.83
C LEU A 16 10.11 -7.45 -9.05
N LEU A 17 10.86 -6.57 -8.38
CA LEU A 17 10.28 -5.46 -7.63
C LEU A 17 9.64 -4.43 -8.56
N SER A 18 10.20 -4.25 -9.76
CA SER A 18 9.65 -3.39 -10.80
C SER A 18 8.34 -3.94 -11.37
N ILE A 19 8.26 -5.26 -11.58
CA ILE A 19 7.02 -5.94 -11.99
C ILE A 19 5.97 -5.84 -10.88
N ALA A 20 6.35 -6.08 -9.62
CA ALA A 20 5.45 -5.92 -8.47
C ALA A 20 4.94 -4.47 -8.36
N SER A 21 5.82 -3.50 -8.58
CA SER A 21 5.46 -2.07 -8.63
C SER A 21 4.41 -1.78 -9.70
N LEU A 22 4.56 -2.37 -10.90
CA LEU A 22 3.59 -2.24 -11.98
C LEU A 22 2.21 -2.78 -11.57
N PHE A 23 2.17 -3.99 -10.98
CA PHE A 23 0.93 -4.55 -10.44
C PHE A 23 0.32 -3.65 -9.35
N GLY A 24 1.13 -3.05 -8.50
CA GLY A 24 0.68 -2.12 -7.47
C GLY A 24 0.03 -0.88 -8.06
N VAL A 25 0.63 -0.30 -9.10
CA VAL A 25 0.05 0.86 -9.81
C VAL A 25 -1.28 0.50 -10.47
N VAL A 26 -1.37 -0.67 -11.11
CA VAL A 26 -2.63 -1.14 -11.72
C VAL A 26 -3.70 -1.36 -10.65
N LEU A 27 -3.36 -2.01 -9.54
CA LEU A 27 -4.28 -2.20 -8.41
C LEU A 27 -4.76 -0.86 -7.85
N ALA A 28 -3.85 0.11 -7.69
CA ALA A 28 -4.19 1.45 -7.23
C ALA A 28 -5.16 2.15 -8.20
N ALA A 29 -4.89 2.10 -9.51
CA ALA A 29 -5.75 2.70 -10.52
C ALA A 29 -7.16 2.08 -10.52
N VAL A 30 -7.25 0.75 -10.49
CA VAL A 30 -8.54 0.04 -10.42
C VAL A 30 -9.29 0.42 -9.15
N THR A 31 -8.60 0.45 -8.01
CA THR A 31 -9.22 0.77 -6.71
C THR A 31 -9.76 2.20 -6.66
N VAL A 32 -9.02 3.18 -7.22
CA VAL A 32 -9.46 4.58 -7.29
C VAL A 32 -10.66 4.74 -8.23
N ILE A 33 -10.58 4.21 -9.45
CA ILE A 33 -11.60 4.42 -10.47
C ILE A 33 -12.92 3.71 -10.12
N TRP A 34 -12.85 2.48 -9.61
CA TRP A 34 -14.05 1.64 -9.48
C TRP A 34 -14.69 1.66 -8.10
N PHE A 35 -13.95 2.03 -7.05
CA PHE A 35 -14.37 1.75 -5.67
C PHE A 35 -14.36 2.95 -4.73
N GLN A 36 -13.73 4.08 -5.08
CA GLN A 36 -13.73 5.25 -4.18
C GLN A 36 -15.03 6.07 -4.19
N GLU A 37 -16.01 5.75 -5.02
CA GLU A 37 -17.28 6.49 -5.15
C GLU A 37 -18.21 6.36 -3.95
N ILE A 38 -18.11 5.27 -3.17
CA ILE A 38 -19.01 5.06 -2.03
C ILE A 38 -18.67 6.08 -0.93
N ARG A 39 -19.61 6.99 -0.67
CA ARG A 39 -19.54 7.96 0.44
C ARG A 39 -20.44 7.46 1.56
N VAL A 40 -19.83 7.04 2.65
CA VAL A 40 -20.54 6.83 3.92
C VAL A 40 -20.28 8.08 4.74
N SER A 41 -21.27 8.96 4.77
CA SER A 41 -21.15 10.26 5.44
C SER A 41 -21.27 10.08 6.95
N ASN A 42 -22.27 9.30 7.37
CA ASN A 42 -22.68 9.15 8.77
C ASN A 42 -22.90 7.68 9.14
N LEU A 43 -22.98 7.38 10.45
CA LEU A 43 -23.31 6.03 10.96
C LEU A 43 -24.70 5.56 10.50
N ASP A 44 -25.67 6.47 10.37
CA ASP A 44 -27.02 6.13 9.90
C ASP A 44 -27.01 5.69 8.43
N ASP A 45 -26.22 6.36 7.59
CA ASP A 45 -26.00 5.99 6.19
C ASP A 45 -25.35 4.60 6.10
N PHE A 46 -24.42 4.30 7.03
CA PHE A 46 -23.79 2.99 7.11
C PHE A 46 -24.80 1.87 7.42
N PHE A 47 -25.69 2.08 8.41
CA PHE A 47 -26.73 1.11 8.74
C PHE A 47 -27.74 0.93 7.59
N ALA A 48 -28.12 2.02 6.91
CA ALA A 48 -28.96 1.97 5.73
C ALA A 48 -28.31 1.18 4.57
N ILE A 49 -26.99 1.36 4.38
CA ILE A 49 -26.21 0.64 3.37
C ILE A 49 -26.04 -0.85 3.71
N ILE A 50 -25.89 -1.22 4.98
CA ILE A 50 -25.78 -2.63 5.41
C ILE A 50 -27.09 -3.39 5.17
N GLN A 51 -28.23 -2.72 5.36
CA GLN A 51 -29.55 -3.32 5.17
C GLN A 51 -29.87 -3.62 3.69
N GLN A 52 -29.17 -2.97 2.75
CA GLN A 52 -29.26 -3.25 1.32
C GLN A 52 -28.14 -4.21 0.87
N ASP A 53 -28.50 -5.46 0.53
CA ASP A 53 -27.55 -6.53 0.22
C ASP A 53 -26.52 -6.18 -0.87
N ASP A 54 -26.93 -5.47 -1.92
CA ASP A 54 -26.04 -5.07 -3.03
C ASP A 54 -25.06 -3.96 -2.64
N GLN A 55 -25.49 -3.01 -1.83
CA GLN A 55 -24.64 -1.91 -1.36
C GLN A 55 -23.65 -2.40 -0.30
N ARG A 56 -24.07 -3.32 0.58
CA ARG A 56 -23.19 -4.00 1.55
C ARG A 56 -22.04 -4.72 0.87
N LYS A 57 -22.32 -5.52 -0.17
CA LYS A 57 -21.28 -6.26 -0.91
C LYS A 57 -20.26 -5.31 -1.55
N LYS A 58 -20.73 -4.23 -2.17
CA LYS A 58 -19.86 -3.20 -2.77
C LYS A 58 -19.00 -2.49 -1.74
N LEU A 59 -19.57 -2.16 -0.58
CA LEU A 59 -18.84 -1.50 0.51
C LEU A 59 -17.75 -2.41 1.09
N ILE A 60 -18.06 -3.68 1.36
CA ILE A 60 -17.09 -4.66 1.89
C ILE A 60 -15.98 -4.89 0.86
N LEU A 61 -16.31 -5.07 -0.41
CA LEU A 61 -15.32 -5.26 -1.47
C LEU A 61 -14.41 -4.04 -1.60
N THR A 62 -14.98 -2.84 -1.56
CA THR A 62 -14.23 -1.57 -1.56
C THR A 62 -13.26 -1.50 -0.40
N ALA A 63 -13.73 -1.78 0.82
CA ALA A 63 -12.90 -1.78 2.02
C ALA A 63 -11.76 -2.80 1.92
N MET A 64 -12.07 -4.01 1.45
CA MET A 64 -11.09 -5.08 1.29
C MET A 64 -10.04 -4.74 0.24
N LEU A 65 -10.43 -4.17 -0.91
CA LEU A 65 -9.51 -3.74 -1.95
C LEU A 65 -8.63 -2.58 -1.49
N ASN A 66 -9.17 -1.61 -0.75
CA ASN A 66 -8.37 -0.53 -0.17
C ASN A 66 -7.37 -1.08 0.86
N LEU A 67 -7.76 -2.02 1.72
CA LEU A 67 -6.85 -2.69 2.66
C LEU A 67 -5.74 -3.46 1.95
N LEU A 68 -6.08 -4.22 0.91
CA LEU A 68 -5.11 -4.94 0.08
C LEU A 68 -4.16 -3.96 -0.63
N ALA A 69 -4.68 -2.85 -1.16
CA ALA A 69 -3.87 -1.80 -1.77
C ALA A 69 -2.91 -1.18 -0.76
N VAL A 70 -3.35 -0.83 0.46
CA VAL A 70 -2.49 -0.33 1.54
C VAL A 70 -1.39 -1.33 1.86
N GLY A 71 -1.73 -2.60 2.09
CA GLY A 71 -0.76 -3.64 2.42
C GLY A 71 0.26 -3.86 1.30
N TYR A 72 -0.21 -3.97 0.06
CA TYR A 72 0.63 -4.24 -1.10
C TYR A 72 1.55 -3.06 -1.46
N LEU A 73 1.01 -1.84 -1.52
CA LEU A 73 1.76 -0.63 -1.82
C LEU A 73 2.74 -0.29 -0.68
N GLY A 74 2.31 -0.51 0.57
CA GLY A 74 3.16 -0.32 1.75
C GLY A 74 4.33 -1.29 1.76
N ALA A 75 4.08 -2.57 1.49
CA ALA A 75 5.14 -3.56 1.35
C ALA A 75 6.12 -3.20 0.21
N ASN A 76 5.62 -2.77 -0.96
CA ASN A 76 6.48 -2.30 -2.05
C ASN A 76 7.32 -1.08 -1.65
N SER A 77 6.73 -0.09 -0.97
CA SER A 77 7.46 1.08 -0.47
C SER A 77 8.61 0.67 0.46
N ILE A 78 8.37 -0.29 1.35
CA ILE A 78 9.38 -0.84 2.27
C ILE A 78 10.46 -1.62 1.50
N PHE A 79 10.10 -2.42 0.50
CA PHE A 79 11.11 -3.15 -0.28
C PHE A 79 11.99 -2.20 -1.10
N TRP A 80 11.43 -1.12 -1.66
CA TRP A 80 12.21 -0.09 -2.33
C TRP A 80 13.11 0.67 -1.36
N ILE A 81 12.64 1.04 -0.16
CA ILE A 81 13.48 1.73 0.81
C ILE A 81 14.62 0.84 1.32
N LYS A 82 14.34 -0.45 1.52
CA LYS A 82 15.37 -1.43 1.88
C LYS A 82 16.44 -1.50 0.78
N ALA A 83 16.06 -1.43 -0.50
CA ALA A 83 17.01 -1.43 -1.61
C ALA A 83 17.92 -0.19 -1.64
N VAL A 84 17.51 0.95 -1.06
CA VAL A 84 18.37 2.14 -0.90
C VAL A 84 19.54 1.84 0.04
N PHE A 85 19.27 1.12 1.13
CA PHE A 85 20.24 0.83 2.19
C PHE A 85 21.03 -0.46 1.96
N THR A 86 20.57 -1.37 1.09
CA THR A 86 21.32 -2.57 0.75
C THR A 86 22.63 -2.18 0.06
N ASN A 87 23.74 -2.37 0.77
CA ASN A 87 25.07 -2.18 0.21
C ASN A 87 25.34 -3.28 -0.83
N ASN A 88 25.25 -2.88 -2.09
CA ASN A 88 25.50 -3.62 -3.32
C ASN A 88 26.96 -4.16 -3.46
N LYS A 89 27.68 -4.46 -2.37
CA LYS A 89 29.04 -5.01 -2.44
C LYS A 89 29.08 -6.51 -2.73
N SER A 90 28.01 -7.26 -2.45
CA SER A 90 28.01 -8.73 -2.54
C SER A 90 27.13 -9.33 -3.66
N GLU A 91 26.34 -8.53 -4.38
CA GLU A 91 25.41 -9.03 -5.41
C GLU A 91 26.03 -9.05 -6.82
N TYR A 92 27.30 -8.65 -6.98
CA TYR A 92 27.99 -8.50 -8.27
C TYR A 92 29.13 -9.51 -8.39
N GLY A 93 28.81 -10.71 -8.91
CA GLY A 93 29.80 -11.68 -9.37
C GLY A 93 30.51 -11.30 -10.69
N TYR A 94 30.36 -10.06 -11.18
CA TYR A 94 30.97 -9.62 -12.43
C TYR A 94 31.57 -8.21 -12.35
N SER A 95 32.89 -8.17 -12.53
CA SER A 95 33.77 -7.05 -12.89
C SER A 95 33.65 -5.75 -12.08
N TYR A 96 34.54 -5.65 -11.10
CA TYR A 96 34.82 -4.48 -10.25
C TYR A 96 35.35 -3.25 -11.00
N TYR A 97 35.59 -3.33 -12.31
CA TYR A 97 36.39 -2.35 -13.05
C TYR A 97 35.57 -1.22 -13.72
N ARG A 98 34.25 -1.15 -13.54
CA ARG A 98 33.42 -0.16 -14.25
C ARG A 98 32.23 0.40 -13.46
N TYR A 99 32.28 0.37 -12.13
CA TYR A 99 31.27 1.05 -11.31
C TYR A 99 31.73 2.44 -10.94
N ASP A 100 31.28 3.42 -11.72
CA ASP A 100 31.43 4.81 -11.34
C ASP A 100 30.54 5.11 -10.12
N TYR A 101 31.07 5.88 -9.17
CA TYR A 101 30.34 6.28 -7.95
C TYR A 101 28.97 6.92 -8.28
N GLN A 102 28.90 7.60 -9.41
CA GLN A 102 27.72 8.30 -9.92
C GLN A 102 26.58 7.35 -10.34
N ASP A 103 26.90 6.14 -10.82
CA ASP A 103 25.90 5.14 -11.22
C ASP A 103 25.18 4.58 -9.98
N VAL A 104 25.92 4.29 -8.91
CA VAL A 104 25.36 3.79 -7.65
C VAL A 104 24.46 4.83 -6.99
N LEU A 105 24.85 6.10 -7.04
CA LEU A 105 24.06 7.20 -6.50
C LEU A 105 22.74 7.37 -7.27
N THR A 106 22.79 7.27 -8.61
CA THR A 106 21.58 7.34 -9.47
C THR A 106 20.59 6.22 -9.14
N GLU A 107 21.08 4.99 -8.96
CA GLU A 107 20.23 3.85 -8.58
C GLU A 107 19.54 4.05 -7.22
N ARG A 108 20.28 4.55 -6.23
CA ARG A 108 19.72 4.85 -4.90
C ARG A 108 18.65 5.94 -4.96
N ILE A 109 18.86 6.97 -5.78
CA ILE A 109 17.84 8.00 -6.01
C ILE A 109 16.58 7.38 -6.61
N VAL A 110 16.71 6.51 -7.62
CA VAL A 110 15.55 5.83 -8.22
C VAL A 110 14.80 5.00 -7.18
N TYR A 111 15.51 4.22 -6.36
CA TYR A 111 14.89 3.40 -5.32
C TYR A 111 14.18 4.26 -4.25
N LEU A 112 14.79 5.38 -3.86
CA LEU A 112 14.21 6.32 -2.92
C LEU A 112 12.93 6.95 -3.49
N LEU A 113 12.98 7.42 -4.74
CA LEU A 113 11.82 8.01 -5.42
C LEU A 113 10.67 7.02 -5.53
N MET A 114 10.95 5.77 -5.93
CA MET A 114 9.94 4.72 -5.98
C MET A 114 9.33 4.46 -4.60
N SER A 115 10.15 4.39 -3.55
CA SER A 115 9.66 4.22 -2.17
C SER A 115 8.72 5.35 -1.75
N VAL A 116 9.07 6.60 -2.06
CA VAL A 116 8.25 7.78 -1.75
C VAL A 116 6.92 7.74 -2.51
N ILE A 117 6.94 7.43 -3.81
CA ILE A 117 5.72 7.32 -4.62
C ILE A 117 4.77 6.25 -4.05
N PHE A 118 5.28 5.05 -3.75
CA PHE A 118 4.47 4.00 -3.15
C PHE A 118 4.01 4.34 -1.73
N GLY A 119 4.82 5.06 -0.95
CA GLY A 119 4.44 5.56 0.37
C GLY A 119 3.28 6.55 0.30
N ILE A 120 3.33 7.50 -0.64
CA ILE A 120 2.23 8.46 -0.88
C ILE A 120 0.96 7.73 -1.32
N LEU A 121 1.06 6.79 -2.27
CA LEU A 121 -0.10 6.00 -2.70
C LEU A 121 -0.69 5.20 -1.53
N THR A 122 0.16 4.57 -0.72
CA THR A 122 -0.27 3.86 0.51
C THR A 122 -1.03 4.79 1.44
N TYR A 123 -0.52 6.00 1.66
CA TYR A 123 -1.17 7.01 2.48
C TYR A 123 -2.54 7.44 1.92
N VAL A 124 -2.69 7.57 0.59
CA VAL A 124 -3.98 7.88 -0.05
C VAL A 124 -5.03 6.82 0.28
N PHE A 125 -4.71 5.54 0.11
CA PHE A 125 -5.64 4.45 0.44
C PHE A 125 -5.87 4.32 1.94
N LEU A 126 -4.84 4.52 2.77
CA LEU A 126 -4.97 4.49 4.22
C LEU A 126 -5.86 5.63 4.72
N SER A 127 -5.66 6.84 4.20
CA SER A 127 -6.51 8.01 4.50
C SER A 127 -7.95 7.77 4.09
N PHE A 128 -8.19 7.11 2.94
CA PHE A 128 -9.54 6.70 2.55
C PHE A 128 -10.16 5.74 3.58
N LEU A 129 -9.44 4.69 3.98
CA LEU A 129 -9.92 3.73 5.00
C LEU A 129 -10.21 4.45 6.32
N LEU A 130 -9.28 5.28 6.80
CA LEU A 130 -9.41 5.95 8.09
C LEU A 130 -10.54 6.99 8.08
N ASN A 131 -10.70 7.76 7.00
CA ASN A 131 -11.74 8.79 6.95
C ASN A 131 -13.11 8.20 6.64
N LYS A 132 -13.23 7.34 5.62
CA LYS A 132 -14.54 6.83 5.15
C LYS A 132 -15.02 5.59 5.87
N LEU A 133 -14.13 4.80 6.48
CA LEU A 133 -14.50 3.61 7.25
C LEU A 133 -14.21 3.77 8.75
N SER A 134 -13.89 4.97 9.23
CA SER A 134 -13.79 5.29 10.66
C SER A 134 -15.00 4.75 11.43
N GLY A 135 -16.21 4.92 10.90
CA GLY A 135 -17.44 4.41 11.50
C GLY A 135 -17.46 2.89 11.68
N ILE A 136 -16.92 2.13 10.71
CA ILE A 136 -16.80 0.66 10.80
C ILE A 136 -15.73 0.27 11.83
N ILE A 137 -14.59 0.96 11.80
CA ILE A 137 -13.48 0.71 12.74
C ILE A 137 -13.95 0.95 14.18
N TRP A 138 -14.66 2.07 14.44
CA TRP A 138 -15.26 2.34 15.75
C TRP A 138 -16.32 1.29 16.13
N LEU A 139 -17.15 0.82 15.20
CA LEU A 139 -18.11 -0.25 15.47
C LEU A 139 -17.46 -1.59 15.82
N ILE A 140 -16.37 -1.96 15.12
CA ILE A 140 -15.59 -3.17 15.45
C ILE A 140 -14.93 -3.01 16.82
N VAL A 141 -14.31 -1.87 17.09
CA VAL A 141 -13.66 -1.59 18.37
C VAL A 141 -14.68 -1.62 19.51
N LEU A 142 -15.80 -0.90 19.38
CA LEU A 142 -16.88 -0.89 20.37
C LEU A 142 -17.52 -2.26 20.54
N GLY A 143 -17.76 -3.00 19.44
CA GLY A 143 -18.31 -4.35 19.48
C GLY A 143 -17.40 -5.35 20.20
N VAL A 144 -16.09 -5.31 19.93
CA VAL A 144 -15.10 -6.13 20.64
C VAL A 144 -15.04 -5.76 22.13
N PHE A 145 -15.04 -4.47 22.45
CA PHE A 145 -15.11 -4.01 23.85
C PHE A 145 -16.38 -4.47 24.56
N PHE A 146 -17.54 -4.47 23.88
CA PHE A 146 -18.81 -4.92 24.43
C PHE A 146 -18.82 -6.43 24.67
N VAL A 147 -18.31 -7.23 23.73
CA VAL A 147 -18.22 -8.69 23.86
C VAL A 147 -17.27 -9.08 24.99
N ILE A 148 -16.12 -8.42 25.11
CA ILE A 148 -15.14 -8.67 26.17
C ILE A 148 -15.68 -8.19 27.53
N GLY A 149 -16.32 -7.03 27.58
CA GLY A 149 -16.96 -6.50 28.80
C GLY A 149 -18.08 -7.40 29.33
N ASN A 150 -18.94 -7.90 28.43
CA ASN A 150 -20.05 -8.77 28.80
C ASN A 150 -19.58 -10.19 29.21
N SER A 151 -18.51 -10.69 28.58
CA SER A 151 -17.84 -11.95 28.96
C SER A 151 -17.31 -11.92 30.40
N ASN A 152 -16.83 -10.76 30.86
CA ASN A 152 -16.36 -10.59 32.25
C ASN A 152 -17.51 -10.36 33.24
N SER A 153 -18.62 -9.75 32.82
CA SER A 153 -19.80 -9.56 33.68
C SER A 153 -20.54 -10.86 34.00
N ASN A 154 -20.49 -11.87 33.12
CA ASN A 154 -21.12 -13.17 33.34
C ASN A 154 -20.28 -14.17 34.17
N LYS A 155 -19.08 -13.75 34.61
CA LYS A 155 -18.17 -14.58 35.44
C LYS A 155 -18.10 -14.14 36.91
N ASN A 156 -18.84 -13.09 37.28
CA ASN A 156 -19.06 -12.64 38.67
C ASN A 156 -20.51 -12.92 39.06
#